data_AF-A0A3B9K107-F1
#
_entry.id   AF-A0A3B9K107-F1
#
_cell.length_a   1.000
_cell.length_b   1.000
_cell.length_c   1.000
_cell.angle_alpha   90.00
_cell.angle_beta   90.00
_cell.angle_gamma   90.00
#
_symmetry.space_group_name_H-M   'P 1'
#
loop_
_entity.id
_entity.type
_entity.pdbx_description
1 polymer ?
#
loop_
_entity_poly.entity_id
_entity_poly.type
_entity_poly.pdbx_seq_one_letter_code
_entity_poly.pdbx_strand_id
1 'polypeptide(L)'
;MTDIDDKHIHYDDDGKKYIDDIEGMGYGWTTPCGQCIFAKYDGETQTGCNFGRLDKFKERNIEIVPAFDLEKEFFVVKSFCNAFRGEAWGEQYKKEEYIDQVKQEYETRLHYIIIVGGDRDEDFVVDNEYIDNQMNELDKTAWSIFNQSVSPVSVIIVNNSRVPQFDIYHKAHEVFDKTHVKFYILDMGGKSDDYDCIDAAFPNVGNGYYAVFKAGHEADLSFGDKFNRLINEELYHVPYMLGYDGINGTVAQASMHRYLRGNLEVPLEEKIREMSKEDGSLNLIRSWEEFDDLS
;
A
#
# COMPACT_ATOMS: atom_id res chain seq x y z
N MET A 1 18.00 7.61 -12.32
CA MET A 1 17.84 6.53 -11.33
C MET A 1 19.22 5.96 -11.13
N THR A 2 19.90 6.27 -10.02
CA THR A 2 21.29 5.83 -9.85
C THR A 2 21.27 4.43 -9.26
N ASP A 3 21.37 3.43 -10.14
CA ASP A 3 21.94 2.14 -9.79
C ASP A 3 23.28 2.34 -9.09
N ILE A 4 23.72 1.36 -8.29
CA ILE A 4 25.11 1.33 -7.82
C ILE A 4 26.00 1.62 -9.03
N ASP A 5 26.80 2.69 -8.96
CA ASP A 5 27.72 3.04 -10.04
C ASP A 5 28.54 1.78 -10.34
N ASP A 6 28.48 1.28 -11.58
CA ASP A 6 29.09 0.00 -11.99
C ASP A 6 30.58 -0.09 -11.61
N LYS A 7 31.19 1.04 -11.25
CA LYS A 7 32.53 1.18 -10.69
C LYS A 7 32.78 0.41 -9.39
N HIS A 8 31.75 0.12 -8.60
CA HIS A 8 31.87 -0.64 -7.34
C HIS A 8 31.56 -2.13 -7.52
N ILE A 9 31.28 -2.55 -8.76
CA ILE A 9 30.99 -3.95 -9.10
C ILE A 9 32.26 -4.59 -9.63
N HIS A 10 32.73 -5.62 -8.94
CA HIS A 10 33.89 -6.42 -9.29
C HIS A 10 33.46 -7.84 -9.68
N TYR A 11 34.35 -8.53 -10.38
CA TYR A 11 34.18 -9.94 -10.76
C TYR A 11 35.40 -10.71 -10.29
N ASP A 12 35.19 -11.84 -9.62
CA ASP A 12 36.29 -12.72 -9.23
C ASP A 12 36.81 -13.53 -10.43
N ASP A 13 37.86 -14.33 -10.20
CA ASP A 13 38.50 -15.15 -11.24
C ASP A 13 37.52 -16.18 -11.86
N ASP A 14 36.43 -16.52 -11.16
CA ASP A 14 35.36 -17.41 -11.62
C ASP A 14 34.21 -16.65 -12.32
N GLY A 15 34.32 -15.32 -12.44
CA GLY A 15 33.33 -14.45 -13.08
C GLY A 15 32.11 -14.16 -12.20
N LYS A 16 32.19 -14.37 -10.89
CA LYS A 16 31.12 -14.06 -9.93
C LYS A 16 31.20 -12.60 -9.50
N LYS A 17 30.05 -11.94 -9.50
CA LYS A 17 29.90 -10.52 -9.16
C LYS A 17 30.00 -10.28 -7.65
N TYR A 18 30.78 -9.28 -7.23
CA TYR A 18 30.88 -8.84 -5.83
C TYR A 18 31.13 -7.32 -5.70
N ILE A 19 31.03 -6.80 -4.48
CA ILE A 19 31.31 -5.39 -4.13
C ILE A 19 32.39 -5.38 -3.03
N ASP A 20 33.47 -4.60 -3.22
CA ASP A 20 34.66 -4.60 -2.34
C ASP A 20 34.80 -3.41 -1.39
N ASP A 21 33.92 -2.40 -1.51
CA ASP A 21 33.82 -1.28 -0.57
C ASP A 21 32.41 -0.65 -0.64
N ILE A 22 31.76 -0.48 0.52
CA ILE A 22 30.44 0.16 0.64
C ILE A 22 30.56 1.61 1.13
N GLU A 23 31.73 2.02 1.63
CA GLU A 23 31.94 3.38 2.10
C GLU A 23 31.89 4.38 0.94
N GLY A 24 30.86 5.23 0.92
CA GLY A 24 30.67 6.27 -0.10
C GLY A 24 29.78 5.87 -1.28
N MET A 25 29.21 4.66 -1.30
CA MET A 25 28.07 4.39 -2.18
C MET A 25 26.91 5.30 -1.77
N GLY A 26 26.54 6.24 -2.65
CA GLY A 26 25.26 6.92 -2.53
C GLY A 26 24.18 5.85 -2.55
N TYR A 27 23.57 5.58 -1.40
CA TYR A 27 22.56 4.52 -1.27
C TYR A 27 21.38 4.88 -2.19
N GLY A 28 21.40 4.31 -3.40
CA GLY A 28 20.23 4.21 -4.24
C GLY A 28 19.22 3.26 -3.58
N TRP A 29 18.43 2.59 -4.40
CA TRP A 29 17.46 1.60 -3.93
C TRP A 29 18.11 0.27 -3.52
N THR A 30 19.19 0.29 -2.72
CA THR A 30 19.92 -0.91 -2.31
C THR A 30 20.02 -1.03 -0.79
N THR A 31 19.91 -2.26 -0.27
CA THR A 31 19.98 -2.53 1.16
C THR A 31 21.15 -3.47 1.48
N PRO A 32 22.21 -2.99 2.18
CA PRO A 32 23.28 -3.85 2.66
C PRO A 32 22.79 -4.66 3.87
N CYS A 33 22.82 -5.99 3.79
CA CYS A 33 22.37 -6.85 4.88
C CYS A 33 23.39 -7.01 6.01
N GLY A 34 24.65 -6.59 5.80
CA GLY A 34 25.77 -6.78 6.72
C GLY A 34 25.47 -6.36 8.16
N GLN A 35 24.79 -5.22 8.31
CA GLN A 35 24.47 -4.58 9.60
C GLN A 35 23.04 -4.89 10.10
N CYS A 36 22.32 -5.80 9.43
CA CYS A 36 20.96 -6.13 9.80
C CYS A 36 20.94 -7.16 10.93
N ILE A 37 20.18 -6.91 12.00
CA ILE A 37 20.00 -7.86 13.12
C ILE A 37 19.33 -9.17 12.69
N PHE A 38 18.66 -9.18 11.52
CA PHE A 38 18.05 -10.38 10.96
C PHE A 38 19.02 -11.19 10.09
N ALA A 39 20.23 -10.71 9.79
CA ALA A 39 21.20 -11.47 9.02
C ALA A 39 21.63 -12.73 9.79
N LYS A 40 21.66 -13.89 9.12
CA LYS A 40 22.18 -15.15 9.67
C LYS A 40 23.59 -15.36 9.13
N TYR A 41 24.54 -15.64 10.01
CA TYR A 41 25.93 -15.91 9.67
C TYR A 41 26.33 -17.33 10.09
N ASP A 42 27.18 -17.96 9.30
CA ASP A 42 27.98 -19.13 9.67
C ASP A 42 29.46 -18.72 9.58
N GLY A 43 30.11 -18.53 10.73
CA GLY A 43 31.39 -17.83 10.80
C GLY A 43 31.27 -16.38 10.32
N GLU A 44 32.06 -16.03 9.31
CA GLU A 44 32.12 -14.67 8.72
C GLU A 44 31.20 -14.51 7.49
N THR A 45 30.56 -15.59 7.03
CA THR A 45 29.74 -15.58 5.81
C THR A 45 28.25 -15.55 6.14
N GLN A 46 27.52 -14.58 5.58
CA GLN A 46 26.07 -14.53 5.67
C GLN A 46 25.45 -15.68 4.87
N THR A 47 24.65 -16.51 5.54
CA THR A 47 23.97 -17.66 4.95
C THR A 47 22.47 -17.45 4.76
N GLY A 48 21.88 -16.44 5.43
CA GLY A 48 20.44 -16.22 5.33
C GLY A 48 19.90 -14.97 6.03
N CYS A 49 18.58 -14.95 6.21
CA CYS A 49 17.83 -13.90 6.88
C CYS A 49 16.77 -14.53 7.80
N ASN A 50 16.75 -14.18 9.09
CA ASN A 50 15.75 -14.64 10.07
C ASN A 50 14.33 -14.13 9.75
N PHE A 51 14.22 -13.03 9.00
CA PHE A 51 12.95 -12.52 8.51
C PHE A 51 12.52 -13.16 7.16
N GLY A 52 13.33 -14.05 6.57
CA GLY A 52 13.00 -14.74 5.31
C GLY A 52 13.06 -13.85 4.05
N ARG A 53 13.59 -12.63 4.14
CA ARG A 53 13.55 -11.65 3.03
C ARG A 53 14.38 -12.03 1.82
N LEU A 54 15.54 -12.64 2.02
CA LEU A 54 16.44 -13.00 0.91
C LEU A 54 15.76 -13.97 -0.07
N ASP A 55 14.98 -14.92 0.44
CA ASP A 55 14.27 -15.88 -0.41
C ASP A 55 13.12 -15.19 -1.16
N LYS A 56 12.38 -14.31 -0.50
CA LYS A 56 11.37 -13.46 -1.15
C LYS A 56 11.95 -12.57 -2.25
N PHE A 57 13.10 -11.95 -2.02
CA PHE A 57 13.77 -11.16 -3.07
C PHE A 57 14.17 -12.02 -4.27
N LYS A 58 14.69 -13.24 -4.05
CA LYS A 58 15.01 -14.19 -5.14
C LYS A 58 13.77 -14.61 -5.92
N GLU A 59 12.68 -14.96 -5.23
CA GLU A 59 11.39 -15.31 -5.85
C GLU A 59 10.86 -14.18 -6.75
N ARG A 60 11.16 -12.92 -6.41
CA ARG A 60 10.80 -11.72 -7.17
C ARG A 60 11.79 -11.33 -8.26
N ASN A 61 12.82 -12.14 -8.51
CA ASN A 61 13.92 -11.83 -9.42
C ASN A 61 14.62 -10.50 -9.08
N ILE A 62 14.65 -10.12 -7.81
CA ILE A 62 15.40 -8.95 -7.33
C ILE A 62 16.87 -9.38 -7.16
N GLU A 63 17.78 -8.62 -7.77
CA GLU A 63 19.20 -8.94 -7.75
C GLU A 63 19.76 -8.89 -6.31
N ILE A 64 20.47 -9.95 -5.92
CA ILE A 64 21.18 -10.05 -4.65
C ILE A 64 22.65 -10.29 -4.97
N VAL A 65 23.50 -9.35 -4.59
CA VAL A 65 24.94 -9.37 -4.87
C VAL A 65 25.69 -9.69 -3.59
N PRO A 66 26.59 -10.69 -3.58
CA PRO A 66 27.54 -10.87 -2.48
C PRO A 66 28.43 -9.63 -2.33
N ALA A 67 28.74 -9.24 -1.11
CA ALA A 67 29.66 -8.18 -0.78
C ALA A 67 30.55 -8.65 0.38
N PHE A 68 31.69 -8.02 0.53
CA PHE A 68 32.62 -8.30 1.61
C PHE A 68 33.12 -6.97 2.19
N ASP A 69 33.13 -6.87 3.51
CA ASP A 69 33.94 -5.87 4.21
C ASP A 69 35.18 -6.56 4.80
N LEU A 70 36.05 -5.83 5.51
CA LEU A 70 37.28 -6.40 6.07
C LEU A 70 37.08 -7.59 7.02
N GLU A 71 35.85 -7.83 7.51
CA GLU A 71 35.54 -8.82 8.54
C GLU A 71 34.52 -9.88 8.09
N LYS A 72 33.60 -9.56 7.17
CA LYS A 72 32.43 -10.42 6.88
C LYS A 72 32.01 -10.38 5.42
N GLU A 73 31.57 -11.53 4.92
CA GLU A 73 30.84 -11.65 3.66
C GLU A 73 29.34 -11.54 3.93
N PHE A 74 28.63 -10.69 3.18
CA PHE A 74 27.20 -10.48 3.34
C PHE A 74 26.51 -10.20 2.01
N PHE A 75 25.19 -10.07 2.02
CA PHE A 75 24.41 -9.77 0.82
C PHE A 75 24.04 -8.30 0.72
N VAL A 76 24.07 -7.77 -0.50
CA VAL A 76 23.48 -6.47 -0.87
C VAL A 76 22.31 -6.74 -1.80
N VAL A 77 21.10 -6.35 -1.35
CA VAL A 77 19.89 -6.48 -2.16
C VAL A 77 19.71 -5.22 -2.98
N LYS A 78 19.46 -5.35 -4.29
CA LYS A 78 19.14 -4.24 -5.21
C LYS A 78 17.69 -3.78 -5.09
N SER A 79 17.21 -3.65 -3.85
CA SER A 79 15.91 -3.11 -3.50
C SER A 79 15.94 -2.58 -2.06
N PHE A 80 14.90 -1.84 -1.68
CA PHE A 80 14.66 -1.44 -0.30
C PHE A 80 14.07 -2.62 0.50
N CYS A 81 14.68 -2.96 1.64
CA CYS A 81 14.13 -3.94 2.58
C CYS A 81 13.43 -3.23 3.74
N ASN A 82 12.10 -3.26 3.76
CA ASN A 82 11.28 -2.69 4.84
C ASN A 82 11.55 -3.31 6.24
N ALA A 83 12.18 -4.49 6.29
CA ALA A 83 12.54 -5.19 7.52
C ALA A 83 13.98 -4.96 7.98
N PHE A 84 14.80 -4.17 7.27
CA PHE A 84 16.17 -3.89 7.72
C PHE A 84 16.17 -3.12 9.04
N ARG A 85 16.86 -3.64 10.06
CA ARG A 85 17.03 -2.99 11.37
C ARG A 85 18.46 -3.20 11.86
N GLY A 86 19.08 -2.14 12.34
CA GLY A 86 20.41 -2.19 12.95
C GLY A 86 20.37 -2.50 14.45
N GLU A 87 21.54 -2.68 15.06
CA GLU A 87 21.68 -3.07 16.47
C GLU A 87 20.97 -2.10 17.43
N ALA A 88 21.10 -0.79 17.22
CA ALA A 88 20.46 0.24 18.06
C ALA A 88 18.93 0.16 18.09
N TRP A 89 18.30 -0.39 17.04
CA TRP A 89 16.87 -0.70 17.06
C TRP A 89 16.61 -1.96 17.89
N GLY A 90 17.43 -3.00 17.70
CA GLY A 90 17.32 -4.27 18.43
C GLY A 90 17.52 -4.15 19.94
N GLU A 91 18.27 -3.15 20.41
CA GLU A 91 18.45 -2.86 21.85
C GLU A 91 17.17 -2.41 22.56
N GLN A 92 16.15 -1.95 21.82
CA GLN A 92 14.90 -1.41 22.37
C GLN A 92 13.86 -2.51 22.69
N TYR A 93 14.06 -3.72 22.15
CA TYR A 93 13.07 -4.80 22.20
C TYR A 93 13.73 -6.12 22.58
N LYS A 94 12.93 -7.10 23.01
CA LYS A 94 13.44 -8.46 23.19
C LYS A 94 13.53 -9.15 21.84
N LYS A 95 14.50 -10.05 21.68
CA LYS A 95 14.75 -10.75 20.41
C LYS A 95 13.54 -11.54 19.93
N GLU A 96 12.76 -12.10 20.85
CA GLU A 96 11.54 -12.84 20.56
C GLU A 96 10.43 -11.94 19.99
N GLU A 97 10.49 -10.62 20.24
CA GLU A 97 9.51 -9.63 19.81
C GLU A 97 9.89 -8.98 18.48
N TYR A 98 11.12 -9.15 17.98
CA TYR A 98 11.64 -8.42 16.82
C TYR A 98 10.76 -8.55 15.56
N ILE A 99 10.27 -9.75 15.27
CA ILE A 99 9.46 -9.98 14.07
C ILE A 99 8.13 -9.22 14.18
N ASP A 100 7.45 -9.35 15.32
CA ASP A 100 6.14 -8.73 15.54
C ASP A 100 6.25 -7.20 15.56
N GLN A 101 7.31 -6.65 16.17
CA GLN A 101 7.56 -5.21 16.16
C GLN A 101 7.81 -4.68 14.75
N VAL A 102 8.63 -5.36 13.94
CA VAL A 102 8.86 -4.95 12.55
C VAL A 102 7.57 -5.05 11.73
N LYS A 103 6.76 -6.11 11.92
CA LYS A 103 5.45 -6.26 11.27
C LYS A 103 4.51 -5.10 11.58
N GLN A 104 4.45 -4.68 12.85
CA GLN A 104 3.66 -3.55 13.28
C GLN A 104 4.17 -2.22 12.68
N GLU A 105 5.49 -2.03 12.59
CA GLU A 105 6.09 -0.81 12.05
C GLU A 105 5.83 -0.59 10.55
N TYR A 106 5.86 -1.68 9.76
CA TYR A 106 5.63 -1.57 8.32
C TYR A 106 4.16 -1.72 7.92
N GLU A 107 3.25 -1.97 8.88
CA GLU A 107 1.83 -2.19 8.60
C GLU A 107 1.28 -1.14 7.64
N THR A 108 0.62 -1.61 6.60
CA THR A 108 0.21 -0.74 5.49
C THR A 108 -0.78 0.29 5.97
N ARG A 109 -0.43 1.55 5.77
CA ARG A 109 -1.29 2.70 6.07
C ARG A 109 -2.36 2.82 4.99
N LEU A 110 -3.56 2.36 5.31
CA LEU A 110 -4.69 2.33 4.38
C LEU A 110 -5.77 3.34 4.79
N HIS A 111 -6.09 4.23 3.86
CA HIS A 111 -7.23 5.13 3.94
C HIS A 111 -8.39 4.50 3.16
N TYR A 112 -9.63 4.79 3.53
CA TYR A 112 -10.80 4.29 2.80
C TYR A 112 -11.63 5.45 2.29
N ILE A 113 -12.09 5.37 1.05
CA ILE A 113 -13.03 6.30 0.43
C ILE A 113 -14.33 5.52 0.23
N ILE A 114 -15.43 6.01 0.81
CA ILE A 114 -16.78 5.46 0.65
C ILE A 114 -17.60 6.45 -0.17
N ILE A 115 -18.05 6.06 -1.35
CA ILE A 115 -18.90 6.88 -2.21
C ILE A 115 -20.36 6.47 -1.94
N VAL A 116 -21.17 7.40 -1.45
CA VAL A 116 -22.61 7.20 -1.23
C VAL A 116 -23.36 7.66 -2.46
N GLY A 117 -24.19 6.80 -3.05
CA GLY A 117 -24.91 7.07 -4.29
C GLY A 117 -24.05 6.82 -5.54
N GLY A 118 -24.35 7.57 -6.61
CA GLY A 118 -23.76 7.35 -7.93
C GLY A 118 -24.49 8.05 -9.08
N ASP A 119 -25.73 8.49 -8.83
CA ASP A 119 -26.53 9.24 -9.79
C ASP A 119 -27.37 10.30 -9.06
N ARG A 120 -26.88 11.53 -9.01
CA ARG A 120 -27.73 12.70 -8.75
C ARG A 120 -28.48 13.04 -10.04
N ASP A 121 -29.45 12.21 -10.42
CA ASP A 121 -30.41 12.58 -11.47
C ASP A 121 -31.32 13.70 -10.93
N GLU A 122 -31.45 14.78 -11.70
CA GLU A 122 -32.16 15.97 -11.26
C GLU A 122 -33.66 15.70 -11.03
N ASP A 123 -34.20 14.75 -11.80
CA ASP A 123 -35.61 14.37 -11.79
C ASP A 123 -35.95 13.28 -10.77
N PHE A 124 -34.95 12.77 -10.02
CA PHE A 124 -35.17 11.69 -9.06
C PHE A 124 -35.86 12.19 -7.79
N VAL A 125 -37.00 11.58 -7.45
CA VAL A 125 -37.75 11.91 -6.23
C VAL A 125 -37.05 11.31 -5.01
N VAL A 126 -36.63 12.17 -4.10
CA VAL A 126 -36.06 11.75 -2.81
C VAL A 126 -37.20 11.56 -1.83
N ASP A 127 -37.45 10.31 -1.45
CA ASP A 127 -38.35 9.95 -0.37
C ASP A 127 -37.58 9.31 0.79
N ASN A 128 -38.29 9.02 1.87
CA ASN A 128 -37.69 8.40 3.05
C ASN A 128 -37.17 6.99 2.76
N GLU A 129 -37.80 6.25 1.84
CA GLU A 129 -37.35 4.90 1.47
C GLU A 129 -35.98 4.94 0.78
N TYR A 130 -35.77 5.90 -0.13
CA TYR A 130 -34.46 6.13 -0.74
C TYR A 130 -33.39 6.48 0.31
N ILE A 131 -33.71 7.40 1.23
CA ILE A 131 -32.77 7.80 2.29
C ILE A 131 -32.41 6.59 3.15
N ASP A 132 -33.41 5.83 3.61
CA ASP A 132 -33.21 4.64 4.44
C ASP A 132 -32.36 3.60 3.71
N ASN A 133 -32.60 3.38 2.41
CA ASN A 133 -31.80 2.46 1.61
C ASN A 133 -30.33 2.90 1.52
N GLN A 134 -30.08 4.17 1.20
CA GLN A 134 -28.71 4.71 1.13
C GLN A 134 -28.00 4.67 2.49
N MET A 135 -28.72 4.89 3.60
CA MET A 135 -28.13 4.80 4.94
C MET A 135 -27.84 3.35 5.35
N ASN A 136 -28.69 2.39 4.96
CA ASN A 136 -28.43 0.97 5.16
C ASN A 136 -27.22 0.50 4.34
N GLU A 137 -27.08 0.98 3.11
CA GLU A 137 -25.93 0.73 2.25
C GLU A 137 -24.63 1.30 2.85
N LEU A 138 -24.66 2.54 3.32
CA LEU A 138 -23.52 3.16 4.00
C LEU A 138 -23.15 2.40 5.28
N ASP A 139 -24.14 2.01 6.10
CA ASP A 139 -23.94 1.27 7.35
C ASP A 139 -23.17 -0.04 7.10
N LYS A 140 -23.62 -0.83 6.12
CA LYS A 140 -22.96 -2.08 5.73
C LYS A 140 -21.49 -1.87 5.36
N THR A 141 -21.22 -0.95 4.43
CA THR A 141 -19.86 -0.69 3.97
C THR A 141 -18.99 -0.15 5.09
N ALA A 142 -19.50 0.82 5.88
CA ALA A 142 -18.77 1.42 6.98
C ALA A 142 -18.40 0.40 8.06
N TRP A 143 -19.31 -0.50 8.44
CA TRP A 143 -19.02 -1.58 9.38
C TRP A 143 -18.04 -2.61 8.82
N SER A 144 -18.12 -2.95 7.53
CA SER A 144 -17.16 -3.86 6.90
C SER A 144 -15.73 -3.29 6.90
N ILE A 145 -15.59 -1.97 6.73
CA ILE A 145 -14.30 -1.25 6.79
C ILE A 145 -13.83 -1.09 8.24
N PHE A 146 -14.74 -0.81 9.17
CA PHE A 146 -14.40 -0.67 10.59
C PHE A 146 -13.84 -1.98 11.17
N ASN A 147 -14.40 -3.13 10.74
CA ASN A 147 -14.03 -4.45 11.25
C ASN A 147 -12.87 -5.11 10.49
N GLN A 148 -12.12 -4.36 9.68
CA GLN A 148 -10.92 -4.87 9.02
C GLN A 148 -9.84 -5.28 10.03
N SER A 149 -9.06 -6.30 9.69
CA SER A 149 -7.92 -6.76 10.49
C SER A 149 -6.84 -5.68 10.64
N VAL A 150 -6.63 -4.88 9.59
CA VAL A 150 -5.77 -3.70 9.60
C VAL A 150 -6.65 -2.46 9.80
N SER A 151 -6.41 -1.73 10.89
CA SER A 151 -7.23 -0.57 11.24
C SER A 151 -7.10 0.55 10.19
N PRO A 152 -8.20 1.15 9.72
CA PRO A 152 -8.13 2.26 8.78
C PRO A 152 -7.45 3.48 9.41
N VAL A 153 -6.55 4.12 8.66
CA VAL A 153 -5.92 5.39 9.08
C VAL A 153 -6.95 6.52 9.08
N SER A 154 -7.79 6.54 8.05
CA SER A 154 -8.98 7.40 8.00
C SER A 154 -10.02 6.86 7.04
N VAL A 155 -11.26 7.30 7.22
CA VAL A 155 -12.39 7.02 6.33
C VAL A 155 -12.94 8.33 5.78
N ILE A 156 -12.99 8.47 4.46
CA ILE A 156 -13.53 9.64 3.77
C ILE A 156 -14.84 9.22 3.12
N ILE A 157 -15.95 9.79 3.55
CA ILE A 157 -17.28 9.51 3.00
C ILE A 157 -17.63 10.65 2.05
N VAL A 158 -17.88 10.31 0.78
CA VAL A 158 -18.25 11.26 -0.27
C VAL A 158 -19.73 11.08 -0.57
N ASN A 159 -20.53 12.10 -0.23
CA ASN A 159 -21.94 12.15 -0.57
C ASN A 159 -22.11 12.54 -2.04
N ASN A 160 -22.26 11.53 -2.90
CA ASN A 160 -22.68 11.67 -4.30
C ASN A 160 -24.16 11.26 -4.47
N SER A 161 -24.95 11.38 -3.41
CA SER A 161 -26.38 11.06 -3.35
C SER A 161 -27.19 12.30 -3.03
N ARG A 162 -28.53 12.22 -3.04
CA ARG A 162 -29.38 13.32 -2.55
C ARG A 162 -29.71 13.23 -1.06
N VAL A 163 -29.10 12.28 -0.33
CA VAL A 163 -29.29 12.16 1.12
C VAL A 163 -28.75 13.42 1.80
N PRO A 164 -29.49 14.00 2.77
CA PRO A 164 -28.99 15.12 3.55
C PRO A 164 -27.66 14.77 4.24
N GLN A 165 -26.68 15.68 4.13
CA GLN A 165 -25.35 15.46 4.69
C GLN A 165 -25.38 15.19 6.21
N PHE A 166 -26.38 15.70 6.91
CA PHE A 166 -26.60 15.48 8.35
C PHE A 166 -26.87 14.01 8.69
N ASP A 167 -27.62 13.28 7.85
CA ASP A 167 -27.92 11.86 8.08
C ASP A 167 -26.65 11.00 7.90
N ILE A 168 -25.86 11.31 6.88
CA ILE A 168 -24.54 10.69 6.67
C ILE A 168 -23.61 10.98 7.85
N TYR A 169 -23.63 12.21 8.38
CA TYR A 169 -22.87 12.59 9.56
C TYR A 169 -23.25 11.77 10.78
N HIS A 170 -24.55 11.65 11.07
CA HIS A 170 -25.03 10.82 12.15
C HIS A 170 -24.60 9.37 12.02
N LYS A 171 -24.76 8.79 10.82
CA LYS A 171 -24.36 7.41 10.54
C LYS A 171 -22.86 7.20 10.72
N ALA A 172 -22.03 8.10 10.19
CA ALA A 172 -20.58 8.01 10.35
C ALA A 172 -20.15 8.09 11.83
N HIS A 173 -20.81 8.96 12.61
CA HIS A 173 -20.56 9.06 14.05
C HIS A 173 -20.92 7.77 14.81
N GLU A 174 -22.02 7.11 14.45
CA GLU A 174 -22.41 5.83 15.09
C GLU A 174 -21.33 4.76 14.94
N VAL A 175 -20.64 4.72 13.80
CA VAL A 175 -19.60 3.72 13.49
C VAL A 175 -18.23 4.16 14.01
N PHE A 176 -17.81 5.39 13.75
CA PHE A 176 -16.39 5.79 13.92
C PHE A 176 -16.09 6.68 15.12
N ASP A 177 -17.07 7.36 15.74
CA ASP A 177 -16.80 8.41 16.76
C ASP A 177 -16.22 7.87 18.08
N LYS A 178 -16.52 6.60 18.41
CA LYS A 178 -16.00 5.95 19.63
C LYS A 178 -14.64 5.28 19.40
N THR A 179 -13.96 5.63 18.32
CA THR A 179 -12.78 4.93 17.81
C THR A 179 -11.63 5.91 17.63
N HIS A 180 -10.44 5.39 17.33
CA HIS A 180 -9.28 6.21 16.98
C HIS A 180 -9.22 6.55 15.48
N VAL A 181 -10.22 6.12 14.70
CA VAL A 181 -10.28 6.29 13.25
C VAL A 181 -10.78 7.70 12.94
N LYS A 182 -9.97 8.47 12.20
CA LYS A 182 -10.39 9.78 11.70
C LYS A 182 -11.38 9.60 10.57
N PHE A 183 -12.43 10.41 10.51
CA PHE A 183 -13.30 10.41 9.36
C PHE A 183 -13.64 11.83 8.86
N TYR A 184 -13.96 11.90 7.57
CA TYR A 184 -14.27 13.12 6.86
C TYR A 184 -15.53 12.89 6.03
N ILE A 185 -16.35 13.91 5.88
CA ILE A 185 -17.57 13.85 5.06
C ILE A 185 -17.55 14.99 4.07
N LEU A 186 -17.69 14.66 2.80
CA LEU A 186 -17.70 15.59 1.68
C LEU A 186 -19.05 15.50 0.97
N ASP A 187 -19.47 16.61 0.36
CA ASP A 187 -20.66 16.67 -0.49
C ASP A 187 -20.22 17.18 -1.86
N MET A 188 -20.56 16.42 -2.91
CA MET A 188 -20.20 16.78 -4.28
C MET A 188 -20.99 17.97 -4.83
N GLY A 189 -22.13 18.35 -4.22
CA GLY A 189 -22.95 19.48 -4.64
C GLY A 189 -23.69 19.29 -5.98
N GLY A 190 -23.26 18.37 -6.85
CA GLY A 190 -23.86 18.10 -8.16
C GLY A 190 -23.52 16.71 -8.70
N LYS A 191 -23.99 16.40 -9.91
CA LYS A 191 -23.70 15.12 -10.58
C LYS A 191 -22.19 15.02 -10.83
N SER A 192 -21.59 13.99 -10.27
CA SER A 192 -20.16 13.70 -10.35
C SER A 192 -20.00 12.20 -10.60
N ASP A 193 -18.98 11.81 -11.36
CA ASP A 193 -18.66 10.39 -11.49
C ASP A 193 -17.82 9.89 -10.31
N ASP A 194 -17.46 8.60 -10.32
CA ASP A 194 -16.67 8.00 -9.25
C ASP A 194 -15.26 8.60 -9.14
N TYR A 195 -14.67 9.00 -10.27
CA TYR A 195 -13.32 9.57 -10.32
C TYR A 195 -13.29 10.99 -9.76
N ASP A 196 -14.31 11.80 -10.07
CA ASP A 196 -14.54 13.11 -9.45
C ASP A 196 -14.64 12.99 -7.92
N CYS A 197 -15.36 11.98 -7.43
CA CYS A 197 -15.51 11.71 -6.00
C CYS A 197 -14.17 11.34 -5.34
N ILE A 198 -13.35 10.51 -6.01
CA ILE A 198 -12.02 10.13 -5.53
C ILE A 198 -11.11 11.36 -5.45
N ASP A 199 -11.08 12.19 -6.50
CA ASP A 199 -10.24 13.39 -6.55
C ASP A 199 -10.68 14.43 -5.50
N ALA A 200 -11.99 14.57 -5.24
CA ALA A 200 -12.52 15.42 -4.18
C ALA A 200 -12.16 14.91 -2.78
N ALA A 201 -12.11 13.58 -2.59
CA ALA A 201 -11.70 12.95 -1.33
C ALA A 201 -10.20 13.03 -1.06
N PHE A 202 -9.38 12.99 -2.12
CA PHE A 202 -7.94 12.85 -2.05
C PHE A 202 -7.19 13.87 -1.16
N PRO A 203 -7.58 15.15 -1.03
CA PRO A 203 -6.94 16.08 -0.10
C PRO A 203 -6.95 15.62 1.36
N ASN A 204 -7.88 14.73 1.75
CA ASN A 204 -7.96 14.14 3.08
C ASN A 204 -7.24 12.78 3.20
N VAL A 205 -6.66 12.29 2.10
CA VAL A 205 -5.83 11.08 2.08
C VAL A 205 -4.39 11.44 2.43
N GLY A 206 -3.85 10.75 3.45
CA GLY A 206 -2.48 10.94 3.92
C GLY A 206 -1.44 10.22 3.05
N ASN A 207 -0.29 9.90 3.66
CA ASN A 207 0.72 9.04 3.03
C ASN A 207 0.31 7.57 3.18
N GLY A 208 0.64 6.76 2.18
CA GLY A 208 0.30 5.34 2.13
C GLY A 208 -0.57 5.05 0.91
N TYR A 209 -1.65 4.30 1.15
CA TYR A 209 -2.60 3.88 0.13
C TYR A 209 -4.02 4.32 0.49
N TYR A 210 -4.88 4.44 -0.51
CA TYR A 210 -6.31 4.52 -0.30
C TYR A 210 -7.03 3.41 -1.05
N ALA A 211 -8.10 2.89 -0.45
CA ALA A 211 -9.03 1.95 -1.06
C ALA A 211 -10.37 2.64 -1.33
N VAL A 212 -11.08 2.27 -2.39
CA VAL A 212 -12.35 2.88 -2.78
C VAL A 212 -13.47 1.85 -2.76
N PHE A 213 -14.62 2.23 -2.20
CA PHE A 213 -15.83 1.43 -2.15
C PHE A 213 -17.06 2.31 -2.36
N LYS A 214 -18.08 1.77 -3.01
CA LYS A 214 -19.43 2.34 -3.00
C LYS A 214 -20.17 1.83 -1.78
N ALA A 215 -21.03 2.70 -1.23
CA ALA A 215 -21.98 2.31 -0.21
C ALA A 215 -22.83 1.12 -0.71
N GLY A 216 -23.08 0.15 0.17
CA GLY A 216 -23.79 -1.10 -0.15
C GLY A 216 -22.85 -2.25 -0.47
N HIS A 217 -21.58 -1.97 -0.80
CA HIS A 217 -20.56 -2.99 -1.01
C HIS A 217 -19.81 -3.29 0.28
N GLU A 218 -19.69 -4.57 0.63
CA GLU A 218 -18.93 -5.00 1.80
C GLU A 218 -17.50 -5.36 1.40
N ALA A 219 -16.53 -4.75 2.07
CA ALA A 219 -15.13 -5.18 1.94
C ALA A 219 -14.96 -6.53 2.65
N ASP A 220 -14.22 -7.46 2.02
CA ASP A 220 -13.79 -8.70 2.69
C ASP A 220 -13.07 -8.33 4.00
N LEU A 221 -13.40 -8.99 5.12
CA LEU A 221 -12.77 -8.73 6.43
C LEU A 221 -11.24 -8.85 6.41
N SER A 222 -10.72 -9.64 5.47
CA SER A 222 -9.29 -9.86 5.26
C SER A 222 -8.66 -8.90 4.24
N PHE A 223 -9.42 -7.97 3.66
CA PHE A 223 -8.94 -7.07 2.60
C PHE A 223 -7.68 -6.31 3.00
N GLY A 224 -7.68 -5.67 4.17
CA GLY A 224 -6.53 -4.93 4.68
C GLY A 224 -5.30 -5.82 4.91
N ASP A 225 -5.48 -7.02 5.48
CA ASP A 225 -4.39 -7.96 5.72
C ASP A 225 -3.84 -8.56 4.42
N LYS A 226 -4.70 -8.96 3.49
CA LYS A 226 -4.33 -9.43 2.15
C LYS A 226 -3.45 -8.39 1.45
N PHE A 227 -3.87 -7.13 1.44
CA PHE A 227 -3.09 -6.05 0.84
C PHE A 227 -1.77 -5.81 1.57
N ASN A 228 -1.80 -5.80 2.91
CA ASN A 228 -0.60 -5.62 3.73
C ASN A 228 0.43 -6.74 3.48
N ARG A 229 -0.01 -8.00 3.43
CA ARG A 229 0.82 -9.15 3.10
C ARG A 229 1.41 -9.03 1.70
N LEU A 230 0.61 -8.61 0.72
CA LEU A 230 1.05 -8.44 -0.66
C LEU A 230 2.23 -7.46 -0.78
N ILE A 231 2.07 -6.26 -0.21
CA ILE A 231 3.11 -5.22 -0.27
C ILE A 231 4.28 -5.59 0.62
N ASN A 232 4.00 -5.93 1.86
CA ASN A 232 5.04 -5.99 2.87
C ASN A 232 5.64 -7.36 3.04
N GLU A 233 4.95 -8.47 2.85
CA GLU A 233 5.52 -9.82 3.04
C GLU A 233 5.96 -10.44 1.73
N GLU A 234 5.12 -10.32 0.70
CA GLU A 234 5.37 -10.82 -0.64
C GLU A 234 6.17 -9.86 -1.51
N LEU A 235 6.38 -8.61 -1.04
CA LEU A 235 7.25 -7.60 -1.66
C LEU A 235 6.83 -7.21 -3.08
N TYR A 236 5.52 -7.26 -3.37
CA TYR A 236 5.02 -6.72 -4.62
C TYR A 236 5.03 -5.19 -4.60
N HIS A 237 5.45 -4.61 -5.73
CA HIS A 237 5.27 -3.20 -5.99
C HIS A 237 3.88 -3.01 -6.64
N VAL A 238 2.92 -2.47 -5.88
CA VAL A 238 1.54 -2.27 -6.35
C VAL A 238 1.13 -0.81 -6.20
N PRO A 239 1.53 0.09 -7.12
CA PRO A 239 1.04 1.46 -7.15
C PRO A 239 -0.47 1.55 -7.32
N TYR A 240 -1.07 0.60 -8.05
CA TYR A 240 -2.49 0.57 -8.34
C TYR A 240 -3.00 -0.87 -8.42
N MET A 241 -4.11 -1.12 -7.74
CA MET A 241 -4.88 -2.36 -7.78
C MET A 241 -6.25 -2.07 -8.36
N LEU A 242 -6.64 -2.82 -9.40
CA LEU A 242 -7.95 -2.73 -10.00
C LEU A 242 -9.03 -3.17 -8.99
N GLY A 243 -10.18 -2.51 -9.02
CA GLY A 243 -11.35 -2.99 -8.31
C GLY A 243 -11.82 -4.34 -8.86
N TYR A 244 -12.36 -5.18 -7.97
CA TYR A 244 -12.92 -6.48 -8.35
C TYR A 244 -14.39 -6.38 -8.79
N ASP A 245 -15.05 -5.24 -8.53
CA ASP A 245 -16.39 -4.91 -9.02
C ASP A 245 -16.49 -3.41 -9.30
N GLY A 246 -16.16 -3.02 -10.53
CA GLY A 246 -16.02 -1.61 -10.90
C GLY A 246 -14.96 -0.91 -10.06
N ILE A 247 -15.33 0.15 -9.35
CA ILE A 247 -14.41 0.88 -8.47
C ILE A 247 -14.19 0.19 -7.11
N ASN A 248 -15.06 -0.75 -6.72
CA ASN A 248 -15.01 -1.39 -5.41
C ASN A 248 -13.73 -2.22 -5.25
N GLY A 249 -12.99 -1.96 -4.16
CA GLY A 249 -11.72 -2.61 -3.88
C GLY A 249 -10.55 -2.04 -4.70
N THR A 250 -10.75 -0.96 -5.46
CA THR A 250 -9.63 -0.25 -6.09
C THR A 250 -8.70 0.26 -5.00
N VAL A 251 -7.40 0.01 -5.13
CA VAL A 251 -6.39 0.54 -4.22
C VAL A 251 -5.37 1.34 -5.01
N ALA A 252 -4.99 2.51 -4.53
CA ALA A 252 -3.96 3.30 -5.17
C ALA A 252 -3.03 3.97 -4.16
N GLN A 253 -1.76 4.09 -4.56
CA GLN A 253 -0.74 4.74 -3.76
C GLN A 253 -0.95 6.26 -3.80
N ALA A 254 -0.98 6.90 -2.63
CA ALA A 254 -1.25 8.33 -2.53
C ALA A 254 -0.16 9.19 -3.20
N SER A 255 1.11 8.76 -3.15
CA SER A 255 2.20 9.43 -3.85
C SER A 255 2.01 9.40 -5.38
N MET A 256 1.55 8.27 -5.91
CA MET A 256 1.31 8.11 -7.36
C MET A 256 0.14 8.99 -7.82
N HIS A 257 -0.97 8.99 -7.08
CA HIS A 257 -2.09 9.89 -7.34
C HIS A 257 -1.63 11.35 -7.35
N ARG A 258 -0.84 11.79 -6.35
CA ARG A 258 -0.34 13.16 -6.28
C ARG A 258 0.58 13.52 -7.45
N TYR A 259 1.50 12.61 -7.81
CA TYR A 259 2.46 12.82 -8.89
C TYR A 259 1.77 12.96 -10.26
N LEU A 260 0.77 12.12 -10.52
CA LEU A 260 0.02 12.08 -11.77
C LEU A 260 -1.23 12.99 -11.79
N ARG A 261 -1.41 13.81 -10.76
CA ARG A 261 -2.53 14.75 -10.60
C ARG A 261 -3.91 14.06 -10.65
N GLY A 262 -4.04 12.92 -9.98
CA GLY A 262 -5.29 12.20 -9.83
C GLY A 262 -5.91 11.77 -11.16
N ASN A 263 -7.23 11.91 -11.25
CA ASN A 263 -8.01 11.55 -12.42
C ASN A 263 -8.30 12.76 -13.34
N LEU A 264 -7.64 13.90 -13.12
CA LEU A 264 -7.78 15.08 -13.96
C LEU A 264 -7.44 14.77 -15.43
N GLU A 265 -8.36 15.09 -16.34
CA GLU A 265 -8.32 14.85 -17.80
C GLU A 265 -8.37 13.37 -18.22
N VAL A 266 -7.63 12.51 -17.53
CA VAL A 266 -7.46 11.09 -17.82
C VAL A 266 -7.47 10.30 -16.50
N PRO A 267 -8.14 9.13 -16.42
CA PRO A 267 -8.13 8.29 -15.23
C PRO A 267 -6.70 7.94 -14.78
N LEU A 268 -6.50 7.89 -13.47
CA LEU A 268 -5.20 7.59 -12.86
C LEU A 268 -4.63 6.25 -13.35
N GLU A 269 -5.50 5.24 -13.52
CA GLU A 269 -5.13 3.95 -14.07
C GLU A 269 -4.46 4.07 -15.44
N GLU A 270 -5.06 4.83 -16.36
CA GLU A 270 -4.55 4.99 -17.71
C GLU A 270 -3.21 5.72 -17.72
N LYS A 271 -3.05 6.76 -16.90
CA LYS A 271 -1.76 7.45 -16.72
C LYS A 271 -0.65 6.50 -16.24
N ILE A 272 -0.97 5.60 -15.31
CA ILE A 272 -0.01 4.59 -14.82
C ILE A 272 0.32 3.57 -15.93
N ARG A 273 -0.66 3.16 -16.75
CA ARG A 273 -0.42 2.28 -17.91
C ARG A 273 0.52 2.91 -18.91
N GLU A 274 0.34 4.19 -19.22
CA GLU A 274 1.21 4.91 -20.16
C GLU A 274 2.63 5.02 -19.62
N MET A 275 2.78 5.43 -18.35
CA MET A 275 4.09 5.52 -17.71
C MET A 275 4.83 4.17 -17.72
N SER A 276 4.13 3.07 -17.41
CA SER A 276 4.71 1.71 -17.42
C SER A 276 5.20 1.27 -18.81
N LYS A 277 4.56 1.75 -19.88
CA LYS A 277 4.97 1.46 -21.26
C LYS A 277 6.23 2.24 -21.64
N GLU A 278 6.35 3.48 -21.18
CA GLU A 278 7.47 4.36 -21.52
C GLU A 278 8.77 3.98 -20.81
N ASP A 279 8.70 3.61 -19.54
CA ASP A 279 9.87 3.28 -18.71
C ASP A 279 10.26 1.80 -18.78
N GLY A 280 9.44 0.96 -19.42
CA GLY A 280 9.62 -0.48 -19.49
C GLY A 280 9.50 -1.18 -18.13
N SER A 281 8.95 -0.49 -17.12
CA SER A 281 8.73 -1.04 -15.79
C SER A 281 7.69 -2.16 -15.83
N LEU A 282 7.88 -3.13 -14.94
CA LEU A 282 6.95 -4.25 -14.77
C LEU A 282 5.57 -3.72 -14.39
N ASN A 283 4.54 -4.42 -14.87
CA ASN A 283 3.11 -4.16 -14.65
C ASN A 283 2.81 -3.49 -13.28
N LEU A 284 2.70 -2.16 -13.26
CA LEU A 284 2.44 -1.34 -12.07
C LEU A 284 0.96 -1.39 -11.65
N ILE A 285 0.13 -2.06 -12.44
CA ILE A 285 -1.29 -2.27 -12.22
C ILE A 285 -1.51 -3.76 -12.01
N ARG A 286 -2.21 -4.10 -10.93
CA ARG A 286 -2.52 -5.48 -10.58
C ARG A 286 -4.01 -5.69 -10.43
N SER A 287 -4.47 -6.92 -10.56
CA SER A 287 -5.82 -7.31 -10.15
C SER A 287 -5.78 -8.19 -8.90
N TRP A 288 -6.89 -8.21 -8.14
CA TRP A 288 -7.05 -9.10 -6.98
C TRP A 288 -6.99 -10.58 -7.37
N GLU A 289 -7.49 -10.92 -8.56
CA GLU A 289 -7.49 -12.28 -9.11
C GLU A 289 -6.07 -12.85 -9.28
N GLU A 290 -5.04 -12.01 -9.44
CA GLU A 290 -3.63 -12.44 -9.47
C GLU A 290 -3.19 -13.07 -8.13
N PHE A 291 -3.97 -12.88 -7.06
CA PHE A 291 -3.60 -13.13 -5.67
C PHE A 291 -4.63 -13.92 -4.87
N ASP A 292 -5.64 -14.51 -5.52
CA ASP A 292 -6.69 -15.27 -4.82
C ASP A 292 -6.12 -16.45 -3.99
N ASP A 293 -5.01 -17.04 -4.46
CA ASP A 293 -4.30 -18.12 -3.75
C ASP A 293 -3.55 -17.66 -2.48
N LEU A 294 -3.47 -16.35 -2.22
CA LEU A 294 -2.84 -15.78 -1.02
C LEU A 294 -3.80 -15.69 0.18
N SER A 295 -5.03 -16.22 0.07
CA SER A 295 -6.04 -16.27 1.16
C SER A 295 -5.68 -17.21 2.30
#